data_AF-A0A2D7VKL2-F1
#
_entry.id   AF-A0A2D7VKL2-F1
#
_cell.length_a   1.000
_cell.length_b   1.000
_cell.length_c   1.000
_cell.angle_alpha   90.00
_cell.angle_beta   90.00
_cell.angle_gamma   90.00
#
_symmetry.space_group_name_H-M   'P 1'
#
loop_
_entity.id
_entity.type
_entity.pdbx_description
1 polymer ?
#
loop_
_entity_poly.entity_id
_entity_poly.type
_entity_poly.pdbx_seq_one_letter_code
_entity_poly.pdbx_strand_id
1 'polypeptide(L)'
;MAALVFLALAPVGKADEVSTADLAKAAQNPLASMISLPFQNNTNTNFGPEEKTQNVLNIQPVWPIEWNDNWNLITRTIIPVISQPALTAAGSRESGLGDISFSAIFSPKESGKRIWGLGAVALLPTGADTLTQDKWGLGPTAVALTFDGPWVYGGLINNIWSVSGSGPNDINMMTLQPFVNYNLPGGRYFTSSPLITANWEADSGEQWTVPLGLGYGQIFKLGKAPVNGQISLYHNVEAPTNGADWQLRLQLQFMFPK
;
A
#
# COMPACT_ATOMS: atom_id res chain seq x y z
N MET A 1 8.05 22.93 -30.36
CA MET A 1 6.86 23.26 -29.53
C MET A 1 5.82 22.18 -29.83
N ALA A 2 5.78 21.12 -29.03
CA ALA A 2 4.95 19.94 -29.30
C ALA A 2 3.60 20.09 -28.58
N ALA A 3 2.51 20.03 -29.33
CA ALA A 3 1.14 20.14 -28.81
C ALA A 3 0.67 18.78 -28.30
N LEU A 4 0.32 18.70 -27.00
CA LEU A 4 -0.42 17.57 -26.44
C LEU A 4 -1.89 17.68 -26.86
N VAL A 5 -2.38 16.67 -27.58
CA VAL A 5 -3.81 16.53 -27.90
C VAL A 5 -4.47 15.71 -26.78
N PHE A 6 -5.34 16.35 -26.00
CA PHE A 6 -6.24 15.67 -25.07
C PHE A 6 -7.44 15.12 -25.84
N LEU A 7 -7.59 13.79 -25.90
CA LEU A 7 -8.78 13.15 -26.44
C LEU A 7 -9.89 13.17 -25.37
N ALA A 8 -10.96 13.93 -25.60
CA ALA A 8 -12.16 13.90 -24.78
C ALA A 8 -13.07 12.75 -25.23
N LEU A 9 -13.33 11.78 -24.36
CA LEU A 9 -14.31 10.71 -24.58
C LEU A 9 -15.68 11.13 -24.02
N ALA A 10 -16.71 11.03 -24.86
CA ALA A 10 -18.10 11.34 -24.53
C ALA A 10 -18.73 10.29 -23.59
N PRO A 11 -19.75 10.66 -22.78
CA PRO A 11 -20.37 9.75 -21.82
C PRO A 11 -21.36 8.80 -22.50
N VAL A 12 -21.13 7.49 -22.35
CA VAL A 12 -22.12 6.44 -22.66
C VAL A 12 -23.01 6.22 -21.43
N GLY A 13 -24.32 6.09 -21.67
CA GLY A 13 -25.39 6.16 -20.68
C GLY A 13 -25.48 5.03 -19.65
N LYS A 14 -26.26 5.34 -18.61
CA LYS A 14 -26.57 4.54 -17.41
C LYS A 14 -27.37 3.26 -17.71
N ALA A 15 -26.78 2.12 -17.36
CA ALA A 15 -27.47 0.96 -16.76
C ALA A 15 -26.86 0.75 -15.36
N ASP A 16 -27.46 -0.08 -14.49
CA ASP A 16 -27.08 -0.35 -13.07
C ASP A 16 -25.62 -0.83 -12.87
N GLU A 17 -24.67 0.04 -13.19
CA GLU A 17 -23.26 -0.08 -12.89
C GLU A 17 -23.00 0.63 -11.57
N VAL A 18 -22.30 -0.04 -10.66
CA VAL A 18 -21.72 0.60 -9.48
C VAL A 18 -21.05 1.89 -9.95
N SER A 19 -21.47 3.03 -9.39
CA SER A 19 -21.00 4.31 -9.91
C SER A 19 -19.48 4.40 -9.77
N THR A 20 -18.82 5.10 -10.69
CA THR A 20 -17.36 5.29 -10.59
C THR A 20 -16.96 5.99 -9.30
N ALA A 21 -17.87 6.74 -8.67
CA ALA A 21 -17.68 7.33 -7.35
C ALA A 21 -17.72 6.28 -6.23
N ASP A 22 -18.64 5.31 -6.29
CA ASP A 22 -18.71 4.23 -5.30
C ASP A 22 -17.52 3.27 -5.44
N LEU A 23 -17.10 2.99 -6.68
CA LEU A 23 -15.86 2.26 -6.94
C LEU A 23 -14.63 2.99 -6.40
N ALA A 24 -14.55 4.32 -6.54
CA ALA A 24 -13.46 5.11 -5.98
C ALA A 24 -13.41 4.98 -4.45
N LYS A 25 -14.57 5.14 -3.79
CA LYS A 25 -14.69 4.98 -2.34
C LYS A 25 -14.34 3.57 -1.87
N ALA A 26 -14.76 2.54 -2.60
CA ALA A 26 -14.42 1.15 -2.31
C ALA A 26 -12.91 0.90 -2.46
N ALA A 27 -12.28 1.42 -3.53
CA ALA A 27 -10.85 1.29 -3.77
C ALA A 27 -9.99 2.00 -2.70
N GLN A 28 -10.51 3.07 -2.11
CA GLN A 28 -9.88 3.84 -1.04
C GLN A 28 -10.09 3.25 0.35
N ASN A 29 -10.95 2.22 0.50
CA ASN A 29 -11.27 1.59 1.77
C ASN A 29 -10.52 0.25 1.92
N PRO A 30 -9.51 0.16 2.82
CA PRO A 30 -8.77 -1.08 3.06
C PRO A 30 -9.60 -2.25 3.61
N LEU A 31 -10.82 -1.97 4.09
CA LEU A 31 -11.76 -2.93 4.66
C LEU A 31 -12.97 -3.16 3.75
N ALA A 32 -12.92 -2.73 2.49
CA ALA A 32 -14.01 -2.91 1.54
C ALA A 32 -14.31 -4.41 1.34
N SER A 33 -15.60 -4.75 1.27
CA SER A 33 -16.06 -6.10 0.89
C SER A 33 -15.99 -6.30 -0.63
N MET A 34 -14.79 -6.08 -1.20
CA MET A 34 -14.50 -6.27 -2.62
C MET A 34 -13.20 -7.04 -2.78
N ILE A 35 -13.18 -8.05 -3.65
CA ILE A 35 -11.94 -8.74 -4.00
C ILE A 35 -11.13 -7.77 -4.85
N SER A 36 -9.85 -7.57 -4.52
CA SER A 36 -8.98 -6.71 -5.32
C SER A 36 -7.56 -7.25 -5.44
N LEU A 37 -6.91 -6.86 -6.54
CA LEU A 37 -5.52 -7.20 -6.84
C LEU A 37 -4.77 -5.93 -7.27
N PRO A 38 -4.23 -5.16 -6.31
CA PRO A 38 -3.27 -4.08 -6.52
C PRO A 38 -1.90 -4.60 -6.94
N PHE A 39 -1.37 -4.00 -8.00
CA PHE A 39 0.04 -3.99 -8.37
C PHE A 39 0.55 -2.58 -8.10
N GLN A 40 1.44 -2.44 -7.12
CA GLN A 40 1.99 -1.14 -6.71
C GLN A 40 3.51 -1.18 -6.87
N ASN A 41 4.03 -0.39 -7.81
CA ASN A 41 5.46 -0.20 -7.97
C ASN A 41 5.91 1.06 -7.23
N ASN A 42 6.88 0.91 -6.32
CA ASN A 42 7.56 2.01 -5.65
C ASN A 42 8.97 2.12 -6.25
N THR A 43 9.24 3.24 -6.90
CA THR A 43 10.58 3.62 -7.39
C THR A 43 11.16 4.59 -6.38
N ASN A 44 12.15 4.12 -5.63
CA ASN A 44 12.84 4.87 -4.58
C ASN A 44 14.18 5.37 -5.14
N THR A 45 14.40 6.68 -5.16
CA THR A 45 15.64 7.28 -5.66
C THR A 45 16.60 7.59 -4.51
N ASN A 46 17.89 7.68 -4.81
CA ASN A 46 18.95 7.94 -3.83
C ASN A 46 18.94 6.92 -2.68
N PHE A 47 18.69 5.65 -2.99
CA PHE A 47 18.64 4.57 -2.00
C PHE A 47 20.02 3.96 -1.79
N GLY A 48 20.39 3.75 -0.53
CA GLY A 48 21.61 3.08 -0.12
C GLY A 48 22.87 3.95 -0.25
N PRO A 49 24.04 3.43 0.16
CA PRO A 49 25.29 4.19 0.21
C PRO A 49 25.77 4.74 -1.14
N GLU A 50 25.31 4.15 -2.23
CA GLU A 50 25.68 4.51 -3.60
C GLU A 50 24.63 5.42 -4.28
N GLU A 51 23.59 5.85 -3.54
CA GLU A 51 22.52 6.74 -3.99
C GLU A 51 21.82 6.26 -5.29
N LYS A 52 21.60 4.95 -5.42
CA LYS A 52 21.03 4.34 -6.64
C LYS A 52 19.52 4.19 -6.54
N THR A 53 18.87 3.92 -7.67
CA THR A 53 17.43 3.67 -7.72
C THR A 53 17.09 2.24 -7.31
N GLN A 54 16.23 2.09 -6.31
CA GLN A 54 15.59 0.82 -5.92
C GLN A 54 14.17 0.76 -6.50
N ASN A 55 13.73 -0.43 -6.91
CA ASN A 55 12.35 -0.67 -7.30
C ASN A 55 11.75 -1.79 -6.47
N VAL A 56 10.53 -1.58 -5.97
CA VAL A 56 9.76 -2.57 -5.21
C VAL A 56 8.37 -2.66 -5.81
N LEU A 57 8.06 -3.79 -6.45
CA LEU A 57 6.73 -4.13 -6.92
C LEU A 57 5.99 -4.97 -5.88
N ASN A 58 4.97 -4.39 -5.27
CA ASN A 58 4.08 -5.09 -4.36
C ASN A 58 2.87 -5.64 -5.12
N ILE A 59 2.66 -6.94 -5.03
CA ILE A 59 1.46 -7.64 -5.51
C ILE A 59 0.60 -7.97 -4.30
N GLN A 60 -0.64 -7.48 -4.27
CA GLN A 60 -1.36 -7.34 -3.00
C GLN A 60 -2.77 -7.98 -2.99
N PRO A 61 -2.94 -9.30 -3.19
CA PRO A 61 -4.29 -9.88 -3.18
C PRO A 61 -5.03 -9.57 -1.88
N VAL A 62 -6.23 -9.01 -2.01
CA VAL A 62 -7.16 -8.73 -0.90
C VAL A 62 -8.41 -9.57 -1.11
N TRP A 63 -8.73 -10.38 -0.10
CA TRP A 63 -9.88 -11.27 -0.13
C TRP A 63 -10.77 -11.07 1.10
N PRO A 64 -11.96 -10.48 0.94
CA PRO A 64 -12.94 -10.34 2.01
C PRO A 64 -13.79 -11.61 2.13
N ILE A 65 -13.79 -12.20 3.32
CA ILE A 65 -14.56 -13.39 3.70
C ILE A 65 -15.69 -12.93 4.63
N GLU A 66 -16.90 -13.39 4.38
CA GLU A 66 -17.99 -13.20 5.35
C GLU A 66 -17.80 -14.20 6.48
N TRP A 67 -17.41 -13.71 7.65
CA TRP A 67 -17.11 -14.57 8.80
C TRP A 67 -18.40 -15.04 9.49
N ASN A 68 -19.34 -14.11 9.69
CA ASN A 68 -20.70 -14.38 10.16
C ASN A 68 -21.64 -13.23 9.76
N ASP A 69 -22.86 -13.21 10.31
CA ASP A 69 -23.88 -12.20 10.01
C ASP A 69 -23.47 -10.76 10.37
N ASN A 70 -22.51 -10.59 11.27
CA ASN A 70 -22.11 -9.28 11.80
C ASN A 70 -20.70 -8.85 11.38
N TRP A 71 -19.84 -9.79 10.96
CA TRP A 71 -18.41 -9.56 10.77
C TRP A 71 -17.91 -10.04 9.41
N ASN A 72 -17.05 -9.22 8.81
CA ASN A 72 -16.18 -9.60 7.71
C ASN A 72 -14.77 -9.87 8.22
N LEU A 73 -14.09 -10.83 7.60
CA LEU A 73 -12.65 -11.07 7.74
C LEU A 73 -11.98 -10.66 6.42
N ILE A 74 -11.20 -9.59 6.45
CA ILE A 74 -10.44 -9.10 5.30
C ILE A 74 -9.04 -9.68 5.39
N THR A 75 -8.67 -10.49 4.43
CA THR A 75 -7.29 -11.00 4.30
C THR A 75 -6.54 -10.19 3.25
N ARG A 76 -5.28 -9.87 3.52
CA ARG A 76 -4.39 -9.17 2.60
C ARG A 76 -3.02 -9.82 2.65
N THR A 77 -2.50 -10.21 1.49
CA THR A 77 -1.11 -10.65 1.35
C THR A 77 -0.35 -9.58 0.58
N ILE A 78 0.86 -9.23 0.98
CA ILE A 78 1.76 -8.35 0.24
C ILE A 78 2.97 -9.17 -0.17
N ILE A 79 3.15 -9.34 -1.47
CA ILE A 79 4.26 -10.07 -2.07
C ILE A 79 5.17 -9.05 -2.75
N PRO A 80 6.33 -8.72 -2.16
CA PRO A 80 7.26 -7.77 -2.76
C PRO A 80 8.20 -8.48 -3.73
N VAL A 81 8.29 -7.96 -4.95
CA VAL A 81 9.35 -8.26 -5.92
C VAL A 81 10.29 -7.06 -5.95
N ILE A 82 11.52 -7.26 -5.48
CA ILE A 82 12.47 -6.20 -5.22
C ILE A 82 13.57 -6.25 -6.27
N SER A 83 13.98 -5.08 -6.75
CA SER A 83 15.21 -4.88 -7.49
C SER A 83 16.08 -3.90 -6.71
N GLN A 84 17.02 -4.46 -5.97
CA GLN A 84 17.86 -3.81 -4.96
C GLN A 84 19.19 -3.38 -5.59
N PRO A 85 19.53 -2.08 -5.64
CA PRO A 85 20.88 -1.67 -6.03
C PRO A 85 21.92 -2.23 -5.06
N ALA A 86 23.15 -2.36 -5.54
CA ALA A 86 24.29 -2.74 -4.72
C ALA A 86 24.42 -1.80 -3.51
N LEU A 87 24.57 -2.39 -2.32
CA LEU A 87 24.79 -1.66 -1.07
C LEU A 87 26.27 -1.42 -0.76
N THR A 88 27.16 -1.88 -1.64
CA THR A 88 28.61 -1.71 -1.52
C THR A 88 29.20 -1.44 -2.91
N ALA A 89 30.35 -0.77 -2.96
CA ALA A 89 31.03 -0.44 -4.21
C ALA A 89 31.41 -1.67 -5.06
N ALA A 90 31.72 -2.81 -4.42
CA ALA A 90 32.06 -4.06 -5.09
C ALA A 90 30.83 -4.96 -5.37
N GLY A 91 29.66 -4.61 -4.84
CA GLY A 91 28.44 -5.39 -4.98
C GLY A 91 27.80 -5.24 -6.36
N SER A 92 26.81 -6.10 -6.62
CA SER A 92 25.97 -6.01 -7.82
C SER A 92 24.49 -5.85 -7.43
N ARG A 93 23.65 -5.49 -8.40
CA ARG A 93 22.20 -5.40 -8.19
C ARG A 93 21.63 -6.79 -7.97
N GLU A 94 20.85 -6.95 -6.92
CA GLU A 94 20.09 -8.16 -6.65
C GLU A 94 18.62 -7.96 -7.04
N SER A 95 17.95 -9.01 -7.49
CA SER A 95 16.51 -8.96 -7.74
C SER A 95 15.87 -10.29 -7.38
N GLY A 96 14.74 -10.22 -6.68
CA GLY A 96 14.10 -11.40 -6.15
C GLY A 96 12.85 -11.07 -5.35
N LEU A 97 12.27 -12.10 -4.74
CA LEU A 97 11.21 -11.92 -3.77
C LEU A 97 11.81 -11.35 -2.48
N GLY A 98 11.05 -10.49 -1.81
CA GLY A 98 11.28 -10.16 -0.41
C GLY A 98 10.33 -10.95 0.51
N ASP A 99 10.37 -10.61 1.79
CA ASP A 99 9.51 -11.23 2.80
C ASP A 99 8.04 -10.87 2.58
N ILE A 100 7.20 -11.90 2.55
CA ILE A 100 5.76 -11.75 2.36
C ILE A 100 5.14 -11.34 3.69
N SER A 101 4.27 -10.33 3.68
CA SER A 101 3.40 -10.06 4.83
C SER A 101 1.97 -10.52 4.57
N PHE A 102 1.34 -11.08 5.59
CA PHE A 102 -0.05 -11.50 5.57
C PHE A 102 -0.79 -10.85 6.73
N SER A 103 -1.91 -10.19 6.46
CA SER A 103 -2.78 -9.66 7.49
C SER A 103 -4.20 -10.19 7.37
N ALA A 104 -4.84 -10.32 8.53
CA ALA A 104 -6.20 -10.78 8.71
C ALA A 104 -6.91 -9.81 9.66
N ILE A 105 -7.88 -9.05 9.14
CA ILE A 105 -8.54 -7.95 9.84
C ILE A 105 -10.03 -8.21 9.94
N PHE A 106 -10.56 -8.26 11.15
CA PHE A 106 -12.00 -8.30 11.39
C PHE A 106 -12.58 -6.90 11.32
N SER A 107 -13.70 -6.74 10.60
CA SER A 107 -14.44 -5.48 10.49
C SER A 107 -15.95 -5.73 10.56
N PRO A 108 -16.73 -4.90 11.27
CA PRO A 108 -18.19 -5.03 11.28
C PRO A 108 -18.78 -4.81 9.89
N LYS A 109 -19.72 -5.68 9.47
CA LYS A 109 -20.46 -5.53 8.20
C LYS A 109 -21.21 -4.21 8.13
N GLU A 110 -21.83 -3.83 9.25
CA GLU A 110 -22.59 -2.59 9.41
C GLU A 110 -21.83 -1.62 10.31
N SER A 111 -21.10 -0.68 9.69
CA SER A 111 -20.31 0.34 10.41
C SER A 111 -20.74 1.78 10.08
N GLY A 112 -21.76 1.94 9.23
CA GLY A 112 -22.27 3.25 8.81
C GLY A 112 -21.17 4.11 8.20
N LYS A 113 -20.99 5.34 8.70
CA LYS A 113 -19.93 6.25 8.23
C LYS A 113 -18.56 5.97 8.84
N ARG A 114 -18.48 5.27 9.98
CA ARG A 114 -17.23 5.05 10.74
C ARG A 114 -16.82 3.58 10.66
N ILE A 115 -15.98 3.27 9.70
CA ILE A 115 -15.50 1.91 9.47
C ILE A 115 -14.23 1.69 10.27
N TRP A 116 -14.13 0.54 10.91
CA TRP A 116 -12.94 0.14 11.64
C TRP A 116 -12.72 -1.36 11.53
N GLY A 117 -11.49 -1.77 11.81
CA GLY A 117 -11.14 -3.17 11.90
C GLY A 117 -9.90 -3.39 12.77
N LEU A 118 -9.85 -4.56 13.38
CA LEU A 118 -8.75 -5.02 14.23
C LEU A 118 -8.32 -6.40 13.78
N GLY A 119 -7.02 -6.66 13.82
CA GLY A 119 -6.46 -7.86 13.26
C GLY A 119 -5.05 -8.14 13.70
N ALA A 120 -4.47 -9.13 13.05
CA ALA A 120 -3.06 -9.46 13.17
C ALA A 120 -2.38 -9.39 11.80
N VAL A 121 -1.07 -9.17 11.84
CA VAL A 121 -0.18 -9.23 10.69
C VAL A 121 0.97 -10.17 11.01
N ALA A 122 1.33 -11.01 10.04
CA ALA A 122 2.49 -11.89 10.08
C ALA A 122 3.47 -11.49 8.97
N LEU A 123 4.76 -11.66 9.23
CA LEU A 123 5.83 -11.55 8.26
C LEU A 123 6.44 -12.94 8.06
N LEU A 124 6.57 -13.35 6.81
CA LEU A 124 7.04 -14.66 6.38
C LEU A 124 8.43 -14.49 5.76
N PRO A 125 9.46 -15.23 6.22
CA PRO A 125 10.81 -15.16 5.66
C PRO A 125 10.86 -15.93 4.34
N THR A 126 10.39 -15.30 3.26
CA THR A 126 10.27 -15.89 1.92
C THR A 126 11.15 -15.20 0.90
N GLY A 127 11.86 -14.14 1.31
CA GLY A 127 12.75 -13.42 0.43
C GLY A 127 13.97 -14.22 -0.01
N ALA A 128 14.61 -13.78 -1.09
CA ALA A 128 15.96 -14.24 -1.45
C ALA A 128 16.99 -13.79 -0.41
N ASP A 129 18.16 -14.43 -0.36
CA ASP A 129 19.16 -14.31 0.70
C ASP A 129 19.42 -12.86 1.19
N THR A 130 19.64 -11.87 0.32
CA THR A 130 19.88 -10.49 0.78
C THR A 130 18.61 -9.62 0.85
N LEU A 131 17.46 -10.18 0.51
CA LEU A 131 16.15 -9.53 0.43
C LEU A 131 15.19 -10.00 1.53
N THR A 132 15.65 -10.90 2.39
CA THR A 132 14.94 -11.40 3.56
C THR A 132 15.60 -10.93 4.86
N GLN A 133 14.83 -10.86 5.93
CA GLN A 133 15.37 -10.75 7.29
C GLN A 133 15.54 -12.13 7.94
N ASP A 134 15.14 -13.23 7.29
CA ASP A 134 15.18 -14.60 7.83
C ASP A 134 14.51 -14.73 9.21
N LYS A 135 13.46 -13.94 9.43
CA LYS A 135 12.66 -13.94 10.64
C LYS A 135 11.18 -14.09 10.32
N TRP A 136 10.53 -14.95 11.09
CA TRP A 136 9.09 -14.89 11.26
C TRP A 136 8.75 -13.71 12.13
N GLY A 137 7.78 -12.90 11.70
CA GLY A 137 7.26 -11.80 12.47
C GLY A 137 5.76 -11.92 12.75
N LEU A 138 5.30 -11.37 13.87
CA LEU A 138 3.89 -11.29 14.21
C LEU A 138 3.59 -9.99 14.96
N GLY A 139 2.39 -9.45 14.78
CA GLY A 139 1.88 -8.41 15.66
C GLY A 139 0.48 -7.90 15.29
N PRO A 140 -0.05 -6.92 16.02
CA PRO A 140 -1.39 -6.40 15.82
C PRO A 140 -1.45 -5.45 14.64
N THR A 141 -2.63 -5.33 14.05
CA THR A 141 -2.95 -4.28 13.09
C THR A 141 -4.35 -3.72 13.34
N ALA A 142 -4.52 -2.43 13.08
CA ALA A 142 -5.79 -1.74 13.21
C ALA A 142 -5.99 -0.79 12.01
N VAL A 143 -7.24 -0.62 11.61
CA VAL A 143 -7.65 0.31 10.57
C VAL A 143 -8.87 1.06 11.04
N ALA A 144 -8.94 2.36 10.75
CA ALA A 144 -10.16 3.14 10.89
C ALA A 144 -10.27 4.17 9.77
N LEU A 145 -11.49 4.42 9.29
CA LEU A 145 -11.76 5.45 8.30
C LEU A 145 -13.20 5.97 8.40
N THR A 146 -13.43 7.09 7.72
CA THR A 146 -14.77 7.65 7.57
C THR A 146 -15.00 8.25 6.19
N PHE A 147 -16.27 8.28 5.79
CA PHE A 147 -16.75 8.97 4.60
C PHE A 147 -17.46 10.26 5.00
N ASP A 148 -17.01 11.39 4.46
CA ASP A 148 -17.64 12.70 4.68
C ASP A 148 -17.75 13.50 3.38
N GLY A 149 -18.91 13.40 2.73
CA GLY A 149 -19.16 13.99 1.42
C GLY A 149 -18.14 13.50 0.37
N PRO A 150 -17.31 14.38 -0.23
CA PRO A 150 -16.26 14.00 -1.15
C PRO A 150 -15.00 13.43 -0.46
N TRP A 151 -14.88 13.56 0.86
CA TRP A 151 -13.70 13.15 1.61
C TRP A 151 -13.77 11.68 2.04
N VAL A 152 -12.62 11.02 1.94
CA VAL A 152 -12.34 9.72 2.58
C VAL A 152 -11.03 9.85 3.31
N TYR A 153 -11.05 9.70 4.63
CA TYR A 153 -9.84 9.79 5.43
C TYR A 153 -9.83 8.77 6.56
N GLY A 154 -8.64 8.40 6.98
CA GLY A 154 -8.42 7.35 7.96
C GLY A 154 -6.96 7.04 8.16
N GLY A 155 -6.71 5.89 8.77
CA GLY A 155 -5.37 5.37 8.96
C GLY A 155 -5.35 3.86 9.19
N LEU A 156 -4.22 3.26 8.84
CA LEU A 156 -3.83 1.91 9.21
C LEU A 156 -2.59 1.98 10.09
N ILE A 157 -2.55 1.20 11.16
CA ILE A 157 -1.36 1.02 11.97
C ILE A 157 -1.09 -0.47 12.19
N ASN A 158 0.17 -0.85 12.24
CA ASN A 158 0.62 -2.13 12.76
C ASN A 158 1.99 -1.99 13.42
N ASN A 159 2.33 -2.98 14.26
CA ASN A 159 3.69 -3.20 14.70
C ASN A 159 4.00 -4.69 14.59
N ILE A 160 5.15 -5.06 14.05
CA ILE A 160 5.59 -6.44 13.88
C ILE A 160 6.82 -6.67 14.75
N TRP A 161 6.81 -7.76 15.53
CA TRP A 161 7.97 -8.25 16.25
C TRP A 161 8.48 -9.56 15.66
N SER A 162 9.80 -9.81 15.68
CA SER A 162 10.34 -11.13 15.41
C SER A 162 9.87 -12.12 16.49
N VAL A 163 9.49 -13.32 16.06
CA VAL A 163 9.07 -14.42 16.95
C VAL A 163 9.97 -15.65 16.83
N SER A 164 10.55 -15.89 15.65
CA SER A 164 11.51 -16.97 15.40
C SER A 164 12.29 -16.72 14.12
N GLY A 165 13.31 -17.54 13.84
CA GLY A 165 14.10 -17.48 12.61
C GLY A 165 15.59 -17.28 12.85
N SER A 166 16.38 -17.55 11.83
CA SER A 166 17.84 -17.62 11.86
C SER A 166 18.54 -16.28 11.60
N GLY A 167 17.80 -15.24 11.19
CA GLY A 167 18.36 -13.92 10.93
C GLY A 167 19.13 -13.36 12.15
N PRO A 168 20.20 -12.57 11.93
CA PRO A 168 21.03 -12.07 13.03
C PRO A 168 20.35 -10.95 13.83
N ASN A 169 19.44 -10.21 13.20
CA ASN A 169 18.77 -9.05 13.81
C ASN A 169 17.33 -9.40 14.18
N ASP A 170 16.87 -8.86 15.29
CA ASP A 170 15.45 -8.90 15.64
C ASP A 170 14.67 -7.87 14.82
N ILE A 171 13.36 -8.12 14.70
CA ILE A 171 12.44 -7.20 14.02
C ILE A 171 11.60 -6.55 15.11
N ASN A 172 11.55 -5.22 15.09
CA ASN A 172 10.55 -4.45 15.81
C ASN A 172 10.21 -3.23 14.94
N MET A 173 9.18 -3.39 14.10
CA MET A 173 8.88 -2.44 13.03
C MET A 173 7.43 -1.96 13.15
N MET A 174 7.25 -0.66 13.31
CA MET A 174 5.94 -0.01 13.20
C MET A 174 5.69 0.44 11.76
N THR A 175 4.47 0.25 11.28
CA THR A 175 3.95 0.93 10.09
C THR A 175 2.73 1.76 10.46
N LEU A 176 2.72 3.03 10.07
CA LEU A 176 1.58 3.94 10.14
C LEU A 176 1.29 4.48 8.74
N GLN A 177 0.08 4.25 8.25
CA GLN A 177 -0.38 4.72 6.95
C GLN A 177 -1.60 5.60 7.15
N PRO A 178 -1.44 6.92 7.36
CA PRO A 178 -2.56 7.84 7.23
C PRO A 178 -2.99 7.89 5.77
N PHE A 179 -4.27 8.15 5.51
CA PHE A 179 -4.73 8.45 4.17
C PHE A 179 -5.82 9.51 4.18
N VAL A 180 -5.77 10.38 3.18
CA VAL A 180 -6.78 11.41 2.91
C VAL A 180 -7.00 11.44 1.40
N ASN A 181 -8.25 11.35 0.98
CA ASN A 181 -8.68 11.40 -0.41
C ASN A 181 -9.78 12.44 -0.59
N TYR A 182 -9.69 13.22 -1.67
CA TYR A 182 -10.71 14.17 -2.09
C TYR A 182 -11.28 13.75 -3.44
N ASN A 183 -12.54 13.30 -3.45
CA ASN A 183 -13.18 12.74 -4.63
C ASN A 183 -13.82 13.82 -5.51
N LEU A 184 -13.52 13.74 -6.81
CA LEU A 184 -14.05 14.59 -7.87
C LEU A 184 -15.05 13.79 -8.72
N PRO A 185 -15.92 14.48 -9.49
CA PRO A 185 -16.79 13.81 -10.46
C PRO A 185 -16.00 12.98 -11.48
N GLY A 186 -16.57 11.83 -11.85
CA GLY A 186 -15.99 10.92 -12.84
C GLY A 186 -14.97 9.92 -12.27
N GLY A 187 -15.02 9.62 -10.97
CA GLY A 187 -14.15 8.62 -10.33
C GLY A 187 -12.69 9.06 -10.17
N ARG A 188 -12.43 10.37 -10.27
CA ARG A 188 -11.11 10.97 -10.11
C ARG A 188 -10.95 11.45 -8.68
N TYR A 189 -9.74 11.47 -8.15
CA TYR A 189 -9.50 11.96 -6.81
C TYR A 189 -8.04 12.39 -6.60
N PHE A 190 -7.84 13.33 -5.68
CA PHE A 190 -6.53 13.59 -5.10
C PHE A 190 -6.35 12.72 -3.87
N THR A 191 -5.12 12.27 -3.61
CA THR A 191 -4.80 11.40 -2.48
C THR A 191 -3.50 11.81 -1.82
N SER A 192 -3.41 11.62 -0.50
CA SER A 192 -2.15 11.51 0.22
C SER A 192 -2.26 10.27 1.10
N SER A 193 -1.34 9.33 0.94
CA SER A 193 -1.27 8.09 1.73
C SER A 193 0.18 7.62 1.88
N PRO A 194 1.01 8.42 2.59
CA PRO A 194 2.39 8.04 2.86
C PRO A 194 2.43 6.78 3.74
N LEU A 195 3.50 6.02 3.61
CA LEU A 195 3.80 4.89 4.49
C LEU A 195 4.88 5.33 5.47
N ILE A 196 4.48 5.71 6.68
CA ILE A 196 5.40 6.11 7.75
C ILE A 196 5.86 4.83 8.44
N THR A 197 7.16 4.67 8.67
CA THR A 197 7.72 3.50 9.35
C THR A 197 8.65 3.91 10.48
N ALA A 198 8.73 3.06 11.51
CA ALA A 198 9.72 3.17 12.57
C ALA A 198 10.37 1.81 12.85
N ASN A 199 11.68 1.71 12.70
CA ASN A 199 12.48 0.57 13.15
C ASN A 199 12.98 0.84 14.57
N TRP A 200 12.41 0.15 15.55
CA TRP A 200 12.75 0.34 16.95
C TRP A 200 14.08 -0.32 17.34
N GLU A 201 14.60 -1.22 16.51
CA GLU A 201 15.93 -1.82 16.69
C GLU A 201 17.05 -0.97 16.07
N ALA A 202 16.71 0.11 15.35
CA ALA A 202 17.70 1.00 14.76
C ALA A 202 18.29 1.97 15.79
N ASP A 203 19.52 2.40 15.52
CA ASP A 203 20.22 3.40 16.32
C ASP A 203 19.43 4.73 16.42
N SER A 204 19.74 5.51 17.45
CA SER A 204 19.12 6.83 17.65
C SER A 204 19.36 7.74 16.45
N GLY A 205 18.28 8.22 15.83
CA GLY A 205 18.32 9.05 14.62
C GLY A 205 18.15 8.27 13.32
N GLU A 206 18.15 6.93 13.36
CA GLU A 206 18.00 6.07 12.18
C GLU A 206 16.63 5.35 12.15
N GLN A 207 15.78 5.62 13.14
CA GLN A 207 14.56 4.84 13.35
C GLN A 207 13.46 5.14 12.35
N TRP A 208 13.33 6.40 11.92
CA TRP A 208 12.12 6.87 11.26
C TRP A 208 12.28 6.99 9.75
N THR A 209 11.19 6.71 9.04
CA THR A 209 11.00 7.17 7.66
C THR A 209 9.65 7.85 7.58
N VAL A 210 9.64 9.13 7.22
CA VAL A 210 8.44 9.96 7.19
C VAL A 210 8.29 10.57 5.80
N PRO A 211 7.49 9.96 4.92
CA PRO A 211 7.18 10.53 3.61
C PRO A 211 6.10 11.58 3.72
N LEU A 212 6.26 12.69 2.99
CA LEU A 212 5.21 13.66 2.71
C LEU A 212 5.03 13.78 1.21
N GLY A 213 3.78 13.79 0.78
CA GLY A 213 3.50 13.77 -0.65
C GLY A 213 2.03 13.70 -0.99
N LEU A 214 1.78 13.76 -2.28
CA LEU A 214 0.44 13.77 -2.86
C LEU A 214 0.41 12.94 -4.14
N GLY A 215 -0.79 12.58 -4.53
CA GLY A 215 -1.05 11.79 -5.71
C GLY A 215 -2.40 12.08 -6.31
N TYR A 216 -2.60 11.47 -7.46
CA TYR A 216 -3.82 11.52 -8.24
C TYR A 216 -4.23 10.11 -8.61
N GLY A 217 -5.51 9.82 -8.44
CA GLY A 217 -6.10 8.54 -8.78
C GLY A 217 -7.32 8.70 -9.69
N GLN A 218 -7.60 7.66 -10.47
CA GLN A 218 -8.76 7.60 -11.33
C GLN A 218 -9.26 6.17 -11.48
N ILE A 219 -10.58 6.02 -11.34
CA ILE A 219 -11.30 4.81 -11.72
C ILE A 219 -11.57 4.84 -13.22
N PHE A 220 -11.20 3.77 -13.89
CA PHE A 220 -11.53 3.51 -15.29
C PHE A 220 -11.82 2.02 -15.48
N LYS A 221 -12.14 1.61 -16.70
CA LYS A 221 -12.35 0.19 -17.04
C LYS A 221 -11.30 -0.27 -18.02
N LEU A 222 -10.77 -1.48 -17.81
CA LEU A 222 -10.03 -2.23 -18.80
C LEU A 222 -10.88 -3.42 -19.22
N GLY A 223 -11.48 -3.32 -20.42
CA GLY A 223 -12.55 -4.23 -20.83
C GLY A 223 -13.73 -4.14 -19.86
N LYS A 224 -14.06 -5.24 -19.20
CA LYS A 224 -15.15 -5.30 -18.20
C LYS A 224 -14.67 -5.07 -16.76
N ALA A 225 -13.37 -5.12 -16.50
CA ALA A 225 -12.83 -5.01 -15.16
C ALA A 225 -12.71 -3.53 -14.76
N PRO A 226 -13.31 -3.09 -13.64
CA PRO A 226 -13.01 -1.79 -13.07
C PRO A 226 -11.59 -1.79 -12.49
N VAL A 227 -10.85 -0.72 -12.77
CA VAL A 227 -9.45 -0.55 -12.40
C VAL A 227 -9.28 0.81 -11.73
N ASN A 228 -8.60 0.82 -10.60
CA ASN A 228 -8.13 2.03 -9.94
C ASN A 228 -6.66 2.26 -10.27
N GLY A 229 -6.37 3.29 -11.07
CA GLY A 229 -5.00 3.71 -11.37
C GLY A 229 -4.59 4.89 -10.50
N GLN A 230 -3.37 4.86 -9.96
CA GLN A 230 -2.83 5.94 -9.14
C GLN A 230 -1.38 6.25 -9.48
N ILE A 231 -1.03 7.53 -9.33
CA ILE A 231 0.34 8.03 -9.32
C ILE A 231 0.51 8.97 -8.12
N SER A 232 1.56 8.74 -7.33
CA SER A 232 1.89 9.57 -6.18
C SER A 232 3.39 9.85 -6.12
N LEU A 233 3.75 11.03 -5.64
CA LEU A 233 5.14 11.39 -5.37
C LEU A 233 5.27 11.73 -3.89
N TYR A 234 6.24 11.12 -3.22
CA TYR A 234 6.58 11.37 -1.82
C TYR A 234 8.05 11.78 -1.70
N HIS A 235 8.30 12.71 -0.79
CA HIS A 235 9.62 13.07 -0.32
C HIS A 235 9.74 12.63 1.14
N ASN A 236 10.81 11.90 1.48
CA ASN A 236 11.08 11.55 2.86
C ASN A 236 11.72 12.75 3.57
N VAL A 237 10.96 13.40 4.45
CA VAL A 237 11.46 14.52 5.25
C VAL A 237 12.27 14.06 6.46
N GLU A 238 12.16 12.78 6.79
CA GLU A 238 12.97 12.04 7.74
C GLU A 238 13.22 10.66 7.12
N ALA A 239 14.45 10.18 7.15
CA ALA A 239 14.86 8.86 6.70
C ALA A 239 16.18 8.46 7.37
N PRO A 240 16.47 7.15 7.52
CA PRO A 240 17.81 6.71 7.90
C PRO A 240 18.84 7.16 6.86
N THR A 241 20.12 7.18 7.25
CA THR A 241 21.26 7.62 6.42
C THR A 241 21.28 6.98 5.03
N ASN A 242 20.84 5.72 4.90
CA ASN A 242 20.79 4.98 3.64
C ASN A 242 19.38 4.82 3.07
N GLY A 243 18.40 5.53 3.61
CA GLY A 243 17.04 5.58 3.10
C GLY A 243 16.96 6.35 1.78
N ALA A 244 15.83 6.23 1.09
CA ALA A 244 15.60 6.98 -0.14
C ALA A 244 15.13 8.41 0.17
N ASP A 245 15.47 9.37 -0.70
CA ASP A 245 14.98 10.75 -0.60
C ASP A 245 13.57 10.90 -1.17
N TRP A 246 13.30 10.24 -2.30
CA TRP A 246 12.05 10.35 -3.03
C TRP A 246 11.49 8.99 -3.41
N GLN A 247 10.17 8.91 -3.44
CA GLN A 247 9.42 7.76 -3.89
C GLN A 247 8.38 8.17 -4.93
N LEU A 248 8.51 7.64 -6.13
CA LEU A 248 7.42 7.60 -7.12
C LEU A 248 6.64 6.30 -6.93
N ARG A 249 5.35 6.41 -6.65
CA ARG A 249 4.44 5.27 -6.52
C ARG A 249 3.48 5.23 -7.69
N LEU A 250 3.47 4.11 -8.40
CA LEU A 250 2.50 3.81 -9.45
C LEU A 250 1.67 2.61 -9.03
N GLN A 251 0.35 2.68 -9.16
CA GLN A 251 -0.53 1.57 -8.81
C GLN A 251 -1.58 1.32 -9.87
N LEU A 252 -1.83 0.03 -10.15
CA LEU A 252 -3.03 -0.45 -10.83
C LEU A 252 -3.70 -1.47 -9.92
N GLN A 253 -4.93 -1.19 -9.49
CA GLN A 253 -5.72 -2.10 -8.67
C GLN A 253 -6.92 -2.59 -9.46
N PHE A 254 -6.90 -3.89 -9.78
CA PHE A 254 -8.03 -4.58 -10.37
C PHE A 254 -9.05 -4.88 -9.29
N MET A 255 -10.31 -4.58 -9.56
CA MET A 255 -11.41 -4.73 -8.63
C MET A 255 -12.41 -5.74 -9.19
N PHE A 256 -12.78 -6.72 -8.37
CA PHE A 256 -13.68 -7.79 -8.74
C PHE A 256 -14.89 -7.72 -7.81
N PRO A 257 -16.03 -7.21 -8.31
CA PRO A 257 -17.30 -7.30 -7.60
C PRO A 257 -17.59 -8.76 -7.26
N LYS A 258 -18.09 -9.02 -6.06
CA LYS A 258 -18.66 -10.32 -5.71
C LYS A 258 -19.97 -10.56 -6.45
#